data_AF-A0A013U8Q6-F1
#
_entry.id   AF-A0A013U8Q6-F1
#
_cell.length_a   1.000
_cell.length_b   1.000
_cell.length_c   1.000
_cell.angle_alpha   90.00
_cell.angle_beta   90.00
_cell.angle_gamma   90.00
#
_symmetry.space_group_name_H-M   'P 1'
#
loop_
_entity.id
_entity.type
_entity.pdbx_description
1 polymer ?
#
loop_
_entity_poly.entity_id
_entity_poly.type
_entity_poly.pdbx_seq_one_letter_code
_entity_poly.pdbx_strand_id
1 'polypeptide(L)'
;MHEITLNEVRQLIASLRTVYAAQFNKQFPTSGENAIPLSVVEQIALKTFVGVQQNQFNNALARLLTAGGRFMPSFAEFRTWCIGESWMSPEEAWSRACKFTTDRTVVITQITKYALDEVMYLIEAGQMRAAQDNFFGTYNVMVAKAQLKGRQQEFYTPPLQLEHKEPEHTPVSNDEAQKHLKSLMERLKINGRKPAPVQKLKAKEKEPEFNQELGPDPFDNPHEYAEMCRREGMPIPRNIQQLIDGVNV
;
A
#
# COMPACT_ATOMS: atom_id res chain seq x y z
N MET A 1 5.13 6.71 27.05
CA MET A 1 6.48 6.40 26.52
C MET A 1 7.43 6.37 27.69
N HIS A 2 8.13 5.26 27.93
CA HIS A 2 9.15 5.19 28.98
C HIS A 2 10.45 5.76 28.42
N GLU A 3 10.90 6.86 29.00
CA GLU A 3 12.16 7.52 28.67
C GLU A 3 13.32 6.86 29.44
N ILE A 4 14.53 6.97 28.89
CA ILE A 4 15.73 6.45 29.52
C ILE A 4 15.99 7.19 30.85
N THR A 5 16.20 6.41 31.90
CA THR A 5 16.48 6.82 33.26
C THR A 5 17.97 6.75 33.56
N LEU A 6 18.38 7.42 34.64
CA LEU A 6 19.75 7.37 35.14
C LEU A 6 20.22 5.94 35.47
N ASN A 7 19.31 5.06 35.88
CA ASN A 7 19.65 3.68 36.21
C ASN A 7 20.09 2.87 34.98
N GLU A 8 19.43 3.06 33.84
CA GLU A 8 19.80 2.38 32.59
C GLU A 8 21.13 2.89 32.05
N VAL A 9 21.39 4.19 32.20
CA VAL A 9 22.70 4.77 31.87
C VAL A 9 23.79 4.18 32.76
N ARG A 10 23.55 4.01 34.06
CA ARG A 10 24.48 3.35 34.97
C ARG A 10 24.73 1.90 34.60
N GLN A 11 23.68 1.19 34.16
CA GLN A 11 23.81 -0.19 33.67
C GLN A 11 24.70 -0.24 32.42
N LEU A 12 24.50 0.65 31.44
CA LEU A 12 25.36 0.75 30.27
C LEU A 12 26.81 1.06 30.64
N ILE A 13 27.04 2.03 31.53
CA ILE A 13 28.40 2.37 31.99
C ILE A 13 29.05 1.16 32.69
N ALA A 14 28.29 0.43 33.51
CA ALA A 14 28.78 -0.80 34.13
C ALA A 14 29.16 -1.85 33.07
N SER A 15 28.33 -2.06 32.05
CA SER A 15 28.63 -2.96 30.92
C SER A 15 29.87 -2.52 30.12
N LEU A 16 30.04 -1.22 29.87
CA LEU A 16 31.22 -0.69 29.19
C LEU A 16 32.49 -0.90 30.03
N ARG A 17 32.39 -0.72 31.35
CA ARG A 17 33.51 -0.97 32.28
C ARG A 17 33.91 -2.44 32.34
N THR A 18 32.95 -3.37 32.23
CA THR A 18 33.25 -4.81 32.27
C THR A 18 33.81 -5.31 30.93
N VAL A 19 33.24 -4.91 29.81
CA VAL A 19 33.66 -5.39 28.47
C VAL A 19 34.90 -4.64 27.96
N TYR A 20 35.05 -3.35 28.27
CA TYR A 20 36.07 -2.47 27.70
C TYR A 20 36.96 -1.77 28.73
N ALA A 21 37.23 -2.41 29.87
CA ALA A 21 37.91 -1.82 31.04
C ALA A 21 39.11 -0.91 30.70
N ALA A 22 40.06 -1.38 29.89
CA ALA A 22 41.26 -0.62 29.54
C ALA A 22 40.96 0.64 28.72
N GLN A 23 40.02 0.56 27.76
CA GLN A 23 39.65 1.70 26.91
C GLN A 23 38.80 2.70 27.70
N PHE A 24 37.89 2.19 28.53
CA PHE A 24 37.05 3.02 29.39
C PHE A 24 37.89 3.86 30.36
N ASN A 25 38.84 3.24 31.07
CA ASN A 25 39.70 3.96 32.03
C ASN A 25 40.62 4.98 31.35
N LYS A 26 40.99 4.75 30.08
CA LYS A 26 41.78 5.70 29.29
C LYS A 26 40.95 6.92 28.86
N GLN A 27 39.69 6.71 28.50
CA GLN A 27 38.79 7.80 28.08
C GLN A 27 38.20 8.57 29.27
N PHE A 28 37.95 7.89 30.39
CA PHE A 28 37.35 8.46 31.60
C PHE A 28 38.22 8.15 32.81
N PRO A 29 39.38 8.81 32.95
CA PRO A 29 40.27 8.60 34.08
C PRO A 29 39.60 9.05 35.39
N THR A 30 39.77 8.25 36.44
CA THR A 30 39.19 8.50 37.77
C THR A 30 40.10 9.32 38.70
N SER A 31 41.37 9.51 38.31
CA SER A 31 42.37 10.26 39.07
C SER A 31 43.33 11.00 38.12
N GLY A 32 43.95 12.09 38.62
CA GLY A 32 44.86 12.96 37.86
C GLY A 32 44.24 14.31 37.46
N GLU A 33 45.01 15.16 36.77
CA GLU A 33 44.59 16.50 36.34
C GLU A 33 43.39 16.49 35.37
N ASN A 34 43.23 15.41 34.60
CA ASN A 34 42.14 15.23 33.64
C ASN A 34 41.01 14.32 34.17
N ALA A 35 40.91 14.12 35.48
CA ALA A 35 39.91 13.23 36.07
C ALA A 35 38.48 13.71 35.75
N ILE A 36 37.66 12.79 35.25
CA ILE A 36 36.25 13.08 34.94
C ILE A 36 35.39 12.36 35.98
N PRO A 37 34.66 13.09 36.85
CA PRO A 37 33.76 12.46 37.80
C PRO A 37 32.71 11.61 37.09
N LEU A 38 32.44 10.41 37.60
CA LEU A 38 31.47 9.49 36.99
C LEU A 38 30.06 10.11 36.89
N SER A 39 29.70 10.97 37.84
CA SER A 39 28.44 11.73 37.82
C SER A 39 28.31 12.62 36.58
N VAL A 40 29.41 13.22 36.11
CA VAL A 40 29.42 14.04 34.88
C VAL A 40 29.22 13.15 33.65
N VAL A 41 29.86 11.98 33.62
CA VAL A 41 29.69 10.99 32.54
C VAL A 41 28.24 10.50 32.47
N GLU A 42 27.64 10.14 33.62
CA GLU A 42 26.23 9.73 33.72
C GLU A 42 25.28 10.81 33.16
N GLN A 43 25.49 12.08 33.52
CA GLN A 43 24.65 13.19 33.07
C GLN A 43 24.80 13.47 31.57
N ILE A 44 26.02 13.42 31.03
CA ILE A 44 26.26 13.62 29.59
C ILE A 44 25.67 12.45 28.77
N ALA A 45 25.85 11.22 29.24
CA ALA A 45 25.27 10.05 28.60
C ALA A 45 23.73 10.11 28.61
N LEU A 46 23.11 10.49 29.74
CA LEU A 46 21.66 10.69 29.82
C LEU A 46 21.17 11.72 28.80
N LYS A 47 21.85 12.87 28.67
CA LYS A 47 21.52 13.90 27.66
C LYS A 47 21.67 13.40 26.23
N THR A 48 22.63 12.50 25.99
CA THR A 48 22.86 11.92 24.66
C THR A 48 21.69 11.00 24.26
N PHE A 49 21.08 10.29 25.21
CA PHE A 49 19.98 9.36 24.97
C PHE A 49 18.59 9.99 25.00
N VAL A 50 18.48 11.32 24.98
CA VAL A 50 17.19 12.00 24.84
C VAL A 50 16.51 11.57 23.53
N GLY A 51 15.24 11.14 23.66
CA GLY A 51 14.42 10.63 22.56
C GLY A 51 14.66 9.16 22.20
N VAL A 52 15.57 8.46 22.86
CA VAL A 52 15.73 7.00 22.72
C VAL A 52 14.69 6.29 23.58
N GLN A 53 14.06 5.26 23.03
CA GLN A 53 13.11 4.44 23.76
C GLN A 53 13.79 3.28 24.49
N GLN A 54 13.17 2.77 25.56
CA GLN A 54 13.73 1.69 26.37
C GLN A 54 13.96 0.39 25.58
N ASN A 55 13.06 0.02 24.67
CA ASN A 55 13.24 -1.15 23.80
C ASN A 55 14.45 -1.01 22.87
N GLN A 56 14.62 0.17 22.27
CA GLN A 56 15.75 0.53 21.42
C GLN A 56 17.08 0.45 22.19
N PHE A 57 17.08 0.95 23.42
CA PHE A 57 18.24 0.89 24.30
C PHE A 57 18.60 -0.56 24.68
N ASN A 58 17.61 -1.37 25.05
CA ASN A 58 17.83 -2.77 25.42
C ASN A 58 18.35 -3.61 24.24
N ASN A 59 17.86 -3.37 23.03
CA ASN A 59 18.35 -4.04 21.82
C ASN A 59 19.82 -3.69 21.55
N ALA A 60 20.15 -2.39 21.59
CA ALA A 60 21.53 -1.93 21.41
C ALA A 60 22.47 -2.47 22.52
N LEU A 61 21.98 -2.57 23.75
CA LEU A 61 22.73 -3.16 24.86
C LEU A 61 22.97 -4.67 24.63
N ALA A 62 21.96 -5.42 24.18
CA ALA A 62 22.12 -6.83 23.84
C ALA A 62 23.16 -7.02 22.72
N ARG A 63 23.16 -6.14 21.72
CA ARG A 63 24.19 -6.12 20.68
C ARG A 63 25.57 -5.81 21.24
N LEU A 64 25.71 -4.81 22.11
CA LEU A 64 27.00 -4.48 22.73
C LEU A 64 27.61 -5.71 23.42
N LEU A 65 26.78 -6.46 24.15
CA LEU A 65 27.21 -7.64 24.88
C LEU A 65 27.49 -8.85 23.97
N THR A 66 26.78 -8.98 22.85
CA THR A 66 26.91 -10.13 21.93
C THR A 66 27.97 -9.92 20.86
N ALA A 67 28.00 -8.73 20.25
CA ALA A 67 28.84 -8.40 19.11
C ALA A 67 30.24 -7.92 19.50
N GLY A 68 30.49 -7.66 20.81
CA GLY A 68 31.81 -7.46 21.41
C GLY A 68 32.87 -6.88 20.47
N GLY A 69 32.61 -5.70 19.90
CA GLY A 69 33.51 -5.08 18.92
C GLY A 69 34.91 -4.86 19.51
N ARG A 70 35.96 -4.81 18.68
CA ARG A 70 37.36 -4.62 19.13
C ARG A 70 37.59 -3.30 19.88
N PHE A 71 36.71 -2.32 19.68
CA PHE A 71 36.80 -0.99 20.25
C PHE A 71 35.50 -0.62 20.98
N MET A 72 35.64 0.13 22.06
CA MET A 72 34.53 0.66 22.83
C MET A 72 33.80 1.74 22.01
N PRO A 73 32.47 1.62 21.80
CA PRO A 73 31.72 2.68 21.14
C PRO A 73 31.63 3.91 22.03
N SER A 74 31.63 5.09 21.41
CA SER A 74 31.24 6.33 22.06
C SER A 74 29.74 6.35 22.38
N PHE A 75 29.29 7.20 23.30
CA PHE A 75 27.85 7.34 23.59
C PHE A 75 27.04 7.79 22.36
N ALA A 76 27.65 8.56 21.46
CA ALA A 76 27.01 8.97 20.20
C ALA A 76 26.83 7.78 19.25
N GLU A 77 27.83 6.92 19.10
CA GLU A 77 27.72 5.68 18.30
C GLU A 77 26.74 4.69 18.93
N PHE A 78 26.74 4.55 20.26
CA PHE A 78 25.75 3.72 20.93
C PHE A 78 24.33 4.22 20.67
N ARG A 79 24.12 5.55 20.67
CA ARG A 79 22.83 6.17 20.32
C ARG A 79 22.41 5.83 18.88
N THR A 80 23.34 5.81 17.92
CA THR A 80 22.98 5.42 16.55
C THR A 80 22.57 3.95 16.46
N TRP A 81 23.13 3.07 17.29
CA TRP A 81 22.69 1.67 17.37
C TRP A 81 21.27 1.54 17.92
N CYS A 82 20.93 2.31 18.97
CA CYS A 82 19.57 2.34 19.51
C CYS A 82 18.53 2.71 18.44
N ILE A 83 18.82 3.71 17.62
CA ILE A 83 17.87 4.22 16.61
C ILE A 83 17.87 3.34 15.35
N GLY A 84 19.06 2.91 14.91
CA GLY A 84 19.28 2.22 13.64
C GLY A 84 18.72 0.80 13.58
N GLU A 85 18.65 0.08 14.70
CA GLU A 85 18.10 -1.30 14.71
C GLU A 85 16.58 -1.37 14.61
N SER A 86 15.87 -0.25 14.77
CA SER A 86 14.41 -0.26 14.73
C SER A 86 13.81 -0.24 13.31
N TRP A 87 14.63 -0.05 12.28
CA TRP A 87 14.17 0.08 10.90
C TRP A 87 14.81 -0.97 10.00
N MET A 88 14.00 -1.64 9.17
CA MET A 88 14.50 -2.55 8.14
C MET A 88 15.48 -1.85 7.20
N SER A 89 16.51 -2.58 6.73
CA SER A 89 17.43 -2.05 5.72
C SER A 89 16.72 -1.81 4.39
N PRO A 90 17.22 -0.92 3.52
CA PRO A 90 16.64 -0.68 2.20
C PRO A 90 16.56 -1.96 1.35
N GLU A 91 17.56 -2.84 1.44
CA GLU A 91 17.61 -4.12 0.72
C GLU A 91 16.56 -5.09 1.24
N GLU A 92 16.40 -5.19 2.56
CA GLU A 92 15.35 -6.03 3.16
C GLU A 92 13.96 -5.49 2.79
N ALA A 93 13.77 -4.17 2.86
CA ALA A 93 12.53 -3.50 2.47
C ALA A 93 12.20 -3.75 1.00
N TRP A 94 13.17 -3.65 0.11
CA TRP A 94 12.99 -3.93 -1.31
C TRP A 94 12.66 -5.39 -1.60
N SER A 95 13.39 -6.33 -0.97
CA SER A 95 13.11 -7.77 -1.10
C SER A 95 11.67 -8.10 -0.69
N ARG A 96 11.20 -7.54 0.44
CA ARG A 96 9.82 -7.71 0.88
C ARG A 96 8.82 -7.01 -0.04
N ALA A 97 9.15 -5.83 -0.57
CA ALA A 97 8.31 -5.12 -1.52
C ALA A 97 8.09 -5.92 -2.82
N CYS A 98 9.16 -6.52 -3.37
CA CYS A 98 9.06 -7.40 -4.54
C CYS A 98 8.26 -8.67 -4.26
N LYS A 99 8.33 -9.22 -3.03
CA LYS A 99 7.46 -10.35 -2.66
C LYS A 99 6.00 -9.90 -2.56
N PHE A 100 5.77 -8.69 -2.03
CA PHE A 100 4.43 -8.12 -1.90
C PHE A 100 3.73 -7.86 -3.25
N THR A 101 4.49 -7.50 -4.29
CA THR A 101 3.92 -7.33 -5.64
C THR A 101 3.38 -8.63 -6.22
N THR A 102 3.97 -9.77 -5.83
CA THR A 102 3.52 -11.10 -6.24
C THR A 102 2.44 -11.66 -5.30
N ASP A 103 2.61 -11.44 -3.99
CA ASP A 103 1.74 -11.94 -2.94
C ASP A 103 1.38 -10.81 -1.96
N ARG A 104 0.13 -10.35 -2.04
CA ARG A 104 -0.38 -9.24 -1.21
C ARG A 104 -0.58 -9.61 0.26
N THR A 105 -0.40 -10.88 0.64
CA THR A 105 -0.47 -11.31 2.05
C THR A 105 0.82 -11.04 2.82
N VAL A 106 1.92 -10.76 2.11
CA VAL A 106 3.23 -10.47 2.73
C VAL A 106 3.15 -9.20 3.57
N VAL A 107 3.58 -9.31 4.83
CA VAL A 107 3.59 -8.16 5.73
C VAL A 107 4.76 -7.23 5.38
N ILE A 108 4.42 -6.02 4.95
CA ILE A 108 5.35 -4.93 4.67
C ILE A 108 5.06 -3.72 5.54
N THR A 109 5.98 -2.77 5.59
CA THR A 109 5.83 -1.56 6.42
C THR A 109 5.17 -0.44 5.66
N GLN A 110 4.60 0.54 6.36
CA GLN A 110 3.92 1.67 5.73
C GLN A 110 4.88 2.46 4.81
N ILE A 111 6.14 2.64 5.24
CA ILE A 111 7.16 3.30 4.43
C ILE A 111 7.55 2.45 3.22
N THR A 112 7.68 1.13 3.40
CA THR A 112 7.91 0.20 2.29
C THR A 112 6.81 0.28 1.24
N LYS A 113 5.53 0.29 1.66
CA LYS A 113 4.39 0.41 0.75
C LYS A 113 4.40 1.74 0.01
N TYR A 114 4.64 2.84 0.71
CA TYR A 114 4.72 4.16 0.10
C TYR A 114 5.83 4.23 -0.96
N ALA A 115 7.04 3.77 -0.60
CA ALA A 115 8.17 3.76 -1.54
C ALA A 115 7.93 2.82 -2.73
N LEU A 116 7.21 1.70 -2.52
CA LEU A 116 6.82 0.77 -3.59
C LEU A 116 5.83 1.41 -4.56
N ASP A 117 4.81 2.11 -4.04
CA ASP A 117 3.79 2.76 -4.87
C ASP A 117 4.38 3.83 -5.79
N GLU A 118 5.35 4.59 -5.29
CA GLU A 118 6.07 5.59 -6.09
C GLU A 118 6.84 4.98 -7.26
N VAL A 119 7.35 3.74 -7.15
CA VAL A 119 8.16 3.12 -8.20
C VAL A 119 7.42 2.06 -9.00
N MET A 120 6.14 1.80 -8.70
CA MET A 120 5.37 0.71 -9.30
C MET A 120 5.27 0.86 -10.83
N TYR A 121 5.17 2.09 -11.32
CA TYR A 121 5.16 2.38 -12.76
C TYR A 121 6.46 1.96 -13.47
N LEU A 122 7.62 2.04 -12.79
CA LEU A 122 8.91 1.60 -13.33
C LEU A 122 9.01 0.07 -13.36
N ILE A 123 8.43 -0.60 -12.35
CA ILE A 123 8.38 -2.07 -12.28
C ILE A 123 7.50 -2.60 -13.42
N GLU A 124 6.33 -2.02 -13.63
CA GLU A 124 5.40 -2.38 -14.72
C GLU A 124 6.02 -2.13 -16.10
N ALA A 125 6.86 -1.10 -16.24
CA ALA A 125 7.63 -0.83 -17.46
C ALA A 125 8.85 -1.76 -17.65
N GLY A 126 9.11 -2.70 -16.72
CA GLY A 126 10.25 -3.62 -16.77
C GLY A 126 11.60 -3.00 -16.36
N GLN A 127 11.63 -1.75 -15.90
CA GLN A 127 12.85 -1.02 -15.53
C GLN A 127 13.26 -1.29 -14.06
N MET A 128 13.54 -2.55 -13.74
CA MET A 128 13.79 -2.99 -12.36
C MET A 128 14.95 -2.27 -11.66
N ARG A 129 16.04 -1.95 -12.37
CA ARG A 129 17.19 -1.27 -11.77
C ARG A 129 16.87 0.18 -11.38
N ALA A 130 16.21 0.91 -12.28
CA ALA A 130 15.76 2.27 -12.00
C ALA A 130 14.69 2.32 -10.89
N ALA A 131 13.81 1.31 -10.83
CA ALA A 131 12.85 1.16 -9.75
C ALA A 131 13.54 0.95 -8.40
N GLN A 132 14.55 0.08 -8.35
CA GLN A 132 15.33 -0.18 -7.14
C GLN A 132 16.04 1.08 -6.64
N ASP A 133 16.74 1.81 -7.52
CA ASP A 133 17.49 3.01 -7.13
C ASP A 133 16.56 4.11 -6.57
N ASN A 134 15.42 4.34 -7.24
CA ASN A 134 14.40 5.30 -6.77
C ASN A 134 13.74 4.84 -5.45
N PHE A 135 13.50 3.53 -5.29
CA PHE A 135 12.95 2.97 -4.06
C PHE A 135 13.91 3.22 -2.89
N PHE A 136 15.20 2.94 -3.07
CA PHE A 136 16.22 3.10 -2.03
C PHE A 136 16.33 4.57 -1.61
N GLY A 137 16.34 5.49 -2.58
CA GLY A 137 16.34 6.93 -2.30
C GLY A 137 15.12 7.36 -1.49
N THR A 138 13.92 6.99 -1.96
CA THR A 138 12.65 7.37 -1.32
C THR A 138 12.51 6.77 0.08
N TYR A 139 12.83 5.48 0.22
CA TYR A 139 12.78 4.76 1.50
C TYR A 139 13.69 5.40 2.53
N ASN A 140 14.97 5.66 2.18
CA ASN A 140 15.93 6.26 3.10
C ASN A 140 15.49 7.66 3.56
N VAL A 141 14.98 8.49 2.65
CA VAL A 141 14.45 9.83 3.00
C VAL A 141 13.27 9.72 3.95
N MET A 142 12.35 8.78 3.72
CA MET A 142 11.17 8.60 4.55
C MET A 142 11.51 8.03 5.93
N VAL A 143 12.43 7.08 6.01
CA VAL A 143 12.96 6.56 7.28
C VAL A 143 13.63 7.69 8.07
N ALA A 144 14.49 8.50 7.45
CA ALA A 144 15.12 9.65 8.11
C ALA A 144 14.07 10.64 8.64
N LYS A 145 13.04 10.97 7.84
CA LYS A 145 11.93 11.84 8.28
C LYS A 145 11.14 11.23 9.45
N ALA A 146 10.92 9.92 9.44
CA ALA A 146 10.21 9.23 10.52
C ALA A 146 11.04 9.19 11.82
N GLN A 147 12.33 8.92 11.70
CA GLN A 147 13.30 8.94 12.80
C GLN A 147 13.40 10.34 13.44
N LEU A 148 13.48 11.41 12.63
CA LEU A 148 13.49 12.79 13.13
C LEU A 148 12.21 13.15 13.90
N LYS A 149 11.07 12.54 13.52
CA LYS A 149 9.79 12.71 14.22
C LYS A 149 9.62 11.78 15.42
N GLY A 150 10.59 10.93 15.72
CA GLY A 150 10.51 9.94 16.79
C GLY A 150 9.42 8.88 16.57
N ARG A 151 8.99 8.67 15.31
CA ARG A 151 8.00 7.65 14.98
C ARG A 151 8.64 6.26 15.01
N GLN A 152 7.85 5.26 15.37
CA GLN A 152 8.24 3.86 15.25
C GLN A 152 7.89 3.33 13.86
N GLN A 153 8.50 2.20 13.50
CA GLN A 153 8.15 1.49 12.28
C GLN A 153 6.74 0.89 12.42
N GLU A 154 5.83 1.31 11.54
CA GLU A 154 4.45 0.83 11.50
C GLU A 154 4.26 -0.15 10.32
N PHE A 155 3.50 -1.22 10.55
CA PHE A 155 3.15 -2.19 9.52
C PHE A 155 1.97 -1.70 8.68
N TYR A 156 2.04 -1.94 7.38
CA TYR A 156 0.97 -1.59 6.46
C TYR A 156 -0.26 -2.44 6.77
N THR A 157 -1.38 -1.76 7.03
CA THR A 157 -2.69 -2.41 7.14
C THR A 157 -3.53 -1.95 5.97
N PRO A 158 -4.03 -2.86 5.10
CA PRO A 158 -4.92 -2.49 4.01
C PRO A 158 -6.14 -1.74 4.55
N PRO A 159 -6.58 -0.64 3.90
CA PRO A 159 -7.79 0.05 4.31
C PRO A 159 -8.97 -0.91 4.20
N LEU A 160 -9.81 -0.97 5.24
CA LEU A 160 -11.06 -1.73 5.17
C LEU A 160 -11.90 -1.15 4.04
N GLN A 161 -12.24 -1.99 3.06
CA GLN A 161 -13.25 -1.63 2.07
C GLN A 161 -14.57 -1.43 2.82
N LEU A 162 -15.08 -0.20 2.82
CA LEU A 162 -16.42 0.06 3.30
C LEU A 162 -17.36 -0.74 2.41
N GLU A 163 -18.10 -1.69 2.99
CA GLU A 163 -19.14 -2.40 2.27
C GLU A 163 -20.10 -1.36 1.68
N HIS A 164 -20.17 -1.28 0.36
CA HIS A 164 -21.25 -0.57 -0.32
C HIS A 164 -22.52 -1.37 -0.06
N LYS A 165 -23.20 -1.07 1.05
CA LYS A 165 -24.58 -1.51 1.24
C LYS A 165 -25.40 -0.72 0.23
N GLU A 166 -25.74 -1.34 -0.90
CA GLU A 166 -26.78 -0.80 -1.77
C GLU A 166 -27.99 -0.48 -0.89
N PRO A 167 -28.55 0.73 -0.94
CA PRO A 167 -29.68 1.08 -0.10
C PRO A 167 -30.83 0.15 -0.49
N GLU A 168 -31.18 -0.76 0.42
CA GLU A 168 -32.31 -1.66 0.26
C GLU A 168 -33.57 -0.80 0.13
N HIS A 169 -34.17 -0.75 -1.07
CA HIS A 169 -35.36 0.04 -1.31
C HIS A 169 -36.54 -0.60 -0.57
N THR A 170 -36.88 -0.06 0.59
CA THR A 170 -38.11 -0.40 1.30
C THR A 170 -39.28 0.32 0.64
N PRO A 171 -40.23 -0.38 -0.01
CA PRO A 171 -41.36 0.27 -0.64
C PRO A 171 -42.22 0.93 0.44
N VAL A 172 -42.34 2.25 0.35
CA VAL A 172 -43.17 3.06 1.24
C VAL A 172 -44.65 2.78 0.96
N SER A 173 -45.47 2.77 2.02
CA SER A 173 -46.92 2.58 1.89
C SER A 173 -47.55 3.72 1.07
N ASN A 174 -48.63 3.43 0.33
CA ASN A 174 -49.28 4.40 -0.57
C ASN A 174 -49.71 5.68 0.17
N ASP A 175 -50.18 5.55 1.42
CA ASP A 175 -50.58 6.70 2.26
C ASP A 175 -49.40 7.61 2.62
N GLU A 176 -48.25 7.03 2.90
CA GLU A 176 -47.02 7.76 3.21
C GLU A 176 -46.43 8.40 1.95
N ALA A 177 -46.47 7.71 0.81
CA ALA A 177 -46.07 8.26 -0.48
C ALA A 177 -46.91 9.49 -0.87
N GLN A 178 -48.22 9.47 -0.61
CA GLN A 178 -49.10 10.63 -0.84
C GLN A 178 -48.77 11.80 0.08
N LYS A 179 -48.40 11.56 1.35
CA LYS A 179 -47.95 12.61 2.28
C LYS A 179 -46.64 13.23 1.80
N HIS A 180 -45.67 12.41 1.39
CA HIS A 180 -44.40 12.88 0.82
C HIS A 180 -44.62 13.69 -0.45
N LEU A 181 -45.51 13.25 -1.33
CA LEU A 181 -45.87 13.97 -2.55
C LEU A 181 -46.49 15.34 -2.24
N LYS A 182 -47.43 15.41 -1.29
CA LYS A 182 -48.03 16.68 -0.85
C LYS A 182 -47.01 17.65 -0.27
N SER A 183 -46.13 17.16 0.61
CA SER A 183 -45.03 17.94 1.20
C SER A 183 -44.06 18.46 0.12
N LEU A 184 -43.75 17.63 -0.87
CA LEU A 184 -42.91 18.03 -2.01
C LEU A 184 -43.61 19.09 -2.89
N MET A 185 -44.90 18.92 -3.18
CA MET A 185 -45.69 19.90 -3.94
C MET A 185 -45.75 21.27 -3.25
N GLU A 186 -45.88 21.27 -1.92
CA GLU A 186 -45.87 22.50 -1.11
C GLU A 186 -44.50 23.18 -1.13
N ARG A 187 -43.41 22.42 -0.95
CA ARG A 187 -42.03 22.94 -1.06
C ARG A 187 -41.72 23.53 -2.44
N LEU A 188 -42.22 22.89 -3.50
CA LEU A 188 -42.01 23.33 -4.87
C LEU A 188 -43.00 24.44 -5.30
N LYS A 189 -43.91 24.87 -4.41
CA LYS A 189 -44.95 25.89 -4.66
C LYS A 189 -45.80 25.60 -5.91
N ILE A 190 -46.09 24.32 -6.19
CA ILE A 190 -46.87 23.88 -7.34
C ILE A 190 -48.36 23.77 -6.96
N ASN A 191 -48.91 24.81 -6.31
CA ASN A 191 -50.26 24.81 -5.75
C ASN A 191 -51.37 24.99 -6.82
N GLY A 192 -51.23 24.33 -7.97
CA GLY A 192 -52.20 24.46 -9.08
C GLY A 192 -52.06 23.46 -10.24
N ARG A 193 -51.05 22.59 -10.27
CA ARG A 193 -51.01 21.51 -11.27
C ARG A 193 -51.72 20.28 -10.74
N LYS A 194 -52.79 19.87 -11.42
CA LYS A 194 -53.44 18.58 -11.17
C LYS A 194 -52.41 17.47 -11.44
N PRO A 195 -52.23 16.50 -10.54
CA PRO A 195 -51.35 15.37 -10.80
C PRO A 195 -51.85 14.65 -12.07
N ALA A 196 -50.92 14.36 -12.98
CA ALA A 196 -51.26 13.62 -14.19
C ALA A 196 -51.87 12.27 -13.80
N PRO A 197 -52.95 11.82 -14.46
CA PRO A 197 -53.55 10.53 -14.15
C PRO A 197 -52.50 9.42 -14.31
N VAL A 198 -52.44 8.53 -13.32
CA VAL A 198 -51.48 7.42 -13.26
C VAL A 198 -51.57 6.63 -14.57
N GLN A 199 -50.45 6.55 -15.30
CA GLN A 199 -50.40 5.87 -16.60
C GLN A 199 -50.58 4.37 -16.36
N LYS A 200 -51.75 3.84 -16.72
CA LYS A 200 -52.00 2.40 -16.69
C LYS A 200 -51.16 1.77 -17.80
N LEU A 201 -50.07 1.09 -17.44
CA LEU A 201 -49.25 0.32 -18.37
C LEU A 201 -50.13 -0.79 -18.96
N LYS A 202 -50.58 -0.63 -20.19
CA LYS A 202 -51.14 -1.73 -20.98
C LYS A 202 -49.95 -2.55 -21.48
N ALA A 203 -49.92 -3.84 -21.16
CA ALA A 203 -48.96 -4.75 -21.76
C ALA A 203 -49.16 -4.68 -23.28
N LYS A 204 -48.18 -4.15 -24.00
CA LYS A 204 -48.15 -4.27 -25.47
C LYS A 204 -47.93 -5.75 -25.76
N GLU A 205 -48.83 -6.33 -26.54
CA GLU A 205 -48.62 -7.68 -27.08
C GLU A 205 -47.27 -7.69 -27.82
N LYS A 206 -46.45 -8.69 -27.51
CA LYS A 206 -45.12 -8.88 -28.11
C LYS A 206 -45.32 -8.90 -29.63
N GLU A 207 -44.68 -7.98 -30.36
CA GLU A 207 -44.70 -8.06 -31.82
C GLU A 207 -44.16 -9.43 -32.25
N PRO A 208 -44.80 -10.10 -33.22
CA PRO A 208 -44.41 -11.44 -33.62
C PRO A 208 -42.95 -11.44 -34.10
N GLU A 209 -42.16 -12.38 -33.60
CA GLU A 209 -40.77 -12.55 -34.00
C GLU A 209 -40.70 -12.71 -35.53
N PHE A 210 -40.01 -11.78 -36.18
CA PHE A 210 -39.80 -11.80 -37.61
C PHE A 210 -38.83 -12.96 -37.92
N ASN A 211 -39.37 -14.13 -38.24
CA ASN A 211 -38.59 -15.28 -38.71
C ASN A 211 -38.08 -14.98 -40.12
N GLN A 212 -37.07 -14.10 -40.21
CA GLN A 212 -36.26 -13.99 -41.40
C GLN A 212 -35.43 -15.27 -41.44
N GLU A 213 -35.75 -16.18 -42.35
CA GLU A 213 -34.89 -17.32 -42.65
C GLU A 213 -33.55 -16.75 -43.12
N LEU A 214 -32.60 -16.69 -42.19
CA LEU A 214 -31.21 -16.36 -42.49
C LEU A 214 -30.75 -17.39 -43.53
N GLY A 215 -30.27 -16.91 -44.66
CA GLY A 215 -29.73 -17.78 -45.71
C GLY A 215 -28.60 -18.68 -45.20
N PRO A 216 -28.14 -19.65 -46.01
CA PRO A 216 -27.07 -20.57 -45.66
C PRO A 216 -25.88 -19.81 -45.07
N ASP A 217 -25.35 -20.27 -43.94
CA ASP A 217 -24.23 -19.60 -43.28
C ASP A 217 -23.03 -19.56 -44.23
N PRO A 218 -22.49 -18.37 -44.56
CA PRO A 218 -21.38 -18.23 -45.49
C PRO A 218 -20.10 -18.96 -45.06
N PHE A 219 -19.93 -19.28 -43.78
CA PHE A 219 -18.72 -19.90 -43.25
C PHE A 219 -18.83 -21.42 -43.12
N ASP A 220 -20.01 -21.93 -42.78
CA ASP A 220 -20.25 -23.37 -42.68
C ASP A 220 -20.55 -24.02 -44.04
N ASN A 221 -21.29 -23.32 -44.93
CA ASN A 221 -21.60 -23.78 -46.29
C ASN A 221 -21.23 -22.72 -47.36
N PRO A 222 -19.93 -22.47 -47.62
CA PRO A 222 -19.46 -21.44 -48.54
C PRO A 222 -20.03 -21.56 -49.97
N HIS A 223 -20.18 -22.80 -50.46
CA HIS A 223 -20.69 -23.06 -51.81
C HIS A 223 -22.15 -22.67 -51.99
N GLU A 224 -23.03 -23.04 -51.04
CA GLU A 224 -24.46 -22.72 -51.11
C GLU A 224 -24.72 -21.22 -50.97
N TYR A 225 -23.94 -20.54 -50.10
CA TYR A 225 -23.99 -19.10 -49.97
C TYR A 225 -23.58 -18.38 -51.27
N ALA A 226 -22.50 -18.85 -51.93
CA ALA A 226 -22.07 -18.28 -53.20
C ALA A 226 -23.08 -18.48 -54.33
N GLU A 227 -23.78 -19.62 -54.37
CA GLU A 227 -24.86 -19.85 -55.33
C GLU A 227 -26.05 -18.93 -55.08
N MET A 228 -26.42 -18.71 -53.80
CA MET A 228 -27.43 -17.72 -53.44
C MET A 228 -27.03 -16.32 -53.91
N CYS A 229 -25.80 -15.88 -53.62
CA CYS A 229 -25.32 -14.58 -54.05
C CYS A 229 -25.34 -14.42 -55.57
N ARG A 230 -24.97 -15.47 -56.33
CA ARG A 230 -25.07 -15.46 -57.81
C ARG A 230 -26.51 -15.34 -58.30
N ARG A 231 -27.46 -16.03 -57.65
CA ARG A 231 -28.88 -15.98 -57.98
C ARG A 231 -29.49 -14.60 -57.70
N GLU A 232 -29.11 -14.00 -56.58
CA GLU A 232 -29.57 -12.68 -56.12
C GLU A 232 -28.83 -11.52 -56.81
N GLY A 233 -27.83 -11.81 -57.66
CA GLY A 233 -27.01 -10.80 -58.35
C GLY A 233 -26.06 -10.01 -57.43
N MET A 234 -25.78 -10.54 -56.24
CA MET A 234 -24.94 -9.91 -55.22
C MET A 234 -23.48 -10.37 -55.36
N PRO A 235 -22.49 -9.47 -55.16
CA PRO A 235 -21.08 -9.84 -55.23
C PRO A 235 -20.70 -10.77 -54.07
N ILE A 236 -20.01 -11.87 -54.36
CA ILE A 236 -19.51 -12.81 -53.34
C ILE A 236 -18.33 -12.16 -52.61
N PRO A 237 -18.32 -12.12 -51.26
CA PRO A 237 -17.18 -11.60 -50.49
C PRO A 237 -15.91 -12.40 -50.74
N ARG A 238 -14.76 -11.71 -50.90
CA ARG A 238 -13.45 -12.33 -51.19
C ARG A 238 -13.07 -13.47 -50.25
N ASN A 239 -13.38 -13.34 -48.95
CA ASN A 239 -13.06 -14.35 -47.95
C ASN A 239 -13.83 -15.67 -48.18
N ILE A 240 -15.06 -15.59 -48.68
CA ILE A 240 -15.88 -16.77 -49.02
C ILE A 240 -15.42 -17.37 -50.35
N GLN A 241 -15.00 -16.52 -51.30
CA GLN A 241 -14.38 -16.95 -52.54
C GLN A 241 -13.11 -17.77 -52.28
N GLN A 242 -12.26 -17.33 -51.36
CA GLN A 242 -11.04 -18.04 -50.93
C GLN A 242 -11.33 -19.40 -50.28
N LEU A 243 -12.45 -19.53 -49.56
CA LEU A 243 -12.89 -20.79 -48.96
C LEU A 243 -13.38 -21.79 -50.03
N ILE A 244 -14.01 -21.30 -51.10
CA ILE A 244 -14.53 -22.10 -52.22
C ILE A 244 -13.40 -22.58 -53.16
N ASP A 245 -12.50 -21.67 -53.52
CA ASP A 245 -11.45 -21.94 -54.52
C ASP A 245 -10.32 -22.82 -53.95
N GLY A 246 -10.36 -23.10 -52.64
CA GLY A 246 -9.30 -23.76 -51.90
C GLY A 246 -8.08 -22.84 -51.81
N VAL A 247 -7.39 -22.86 -50.68
CA VAL A 247 -6.15 -22.06 -50.50
C VAL A 247 -5.09 -22.56 -51.49
N ASN A 248 -5.04 -21.97 -52.68
CA ASN A 248 -3.83 -21.86 -53.47
C ASN A 248 -3.25 -20.48 -53.18
N VAL A 249 -2.03 -20.51 -52.63
CA VAL A 249 -1.17 -19.38 -52.21
C VAL A 249 -1.25 -18.17 -53.13
#